data_AF-A0A9X2VQU6-F1
#
_entry.id   AF-A0A9X2VQU6-F1
#
_cell.length_a   1.000
_cell.length_b   1.000
_cell.length_c   1.000
_cell.angle_alpha   90.00
_cell.angle_beta   90.00
_cell.angle_gamma   90.00
#
_symmetry.space_group_name_H-M   'P 1'
#
loop_
_entity.id
_entity.type
_entity.pdbx_description
1 polymer ?
#
loop_
_entity_poly.entity_id
_entity_poly.type
_entity_poly.pdbx_seq_one_letter_code
_entity_poly.pdbx_strand_id
1 'polypeptide(L)'
;MDPDNTVVRLCGEGMRAEAAGRPEEAKRLFLEAWDAAGDDYEACVAAHYVARHQGTPEDVLRWNVVCLDRADAVGDERVRGFYPSLHLNIARAQRDLGDPDEARRHYLAAADRVADVPAGPYGDGIRFAVAEGLRSTGRSDLAGPADLEVLVAKLCARADLKALGLLLPAHLGNLGTAEDWTRLLTAAQMVHASRSLPDDEQDLLGRAVGELTAKVVASTGGA
;
A
#
# COMPACT_ATOMS: atom_id res chain seq x y z
N MET A 1 -0.06 9.14 21.21
CA MET A 1 0.90 10.18 20.79
C MET A 1 0.72 11.35 21.73
N ASP A 2 1.80 11.81 22.36
CA ASP A 2 1.76 12.89 23.34
C ASP A 2 1.69 14.25 22.63
N PRO A 3 0.60 15.04 22.78
CA PRO A 3 0.45 16.34 22.12
C PRO A 3 1.41 17.42 22.67
N ASP A 4 2.02 17.20 23.84
CA ASP A 4 3.04 18.11 24.40
C ASP A 4 4.44 17.87 23.81
N ASN A 5 4.59 16.83 22.99
CA ASN A 5 5.82 16.55 22.28
C ASN A 5 6.08 17.62 21.19
N THR A 6 7.21 18.34 21.33
CA THR A 6 7.60 19.42 20.41
C THR A 6 7.68 18.95 18.96
N VAL A 7 8.23 17.77 18.69
CA VAL A 7 8.35 17.21 17.34
C VAL A 7 6.96 16.94 16.76
N VAL A 8 6.07 16.30 17.52
CA VAL A 8 4.69 16.04 17.08
C VAL A 8 3.95 17.34 16.76
N ARG A 9 4.13 18.37 17.59
CA ARG A 9 3.53 19.69 17.37
C ARG A 9 4.05 20.35 16.09
N LEU A 10 5.37 20.37 15.88
CA LEU A 10 6.00 20.95 14.69
C LEU A 10 5.58 20.19 13.43
N CYS A 11 5.54 18.86 13.45
CA CYS A 11 5.00 18.05 12.36
C CYS A 11 3.51 18.36 12.10
N GLY A 12 2.71 18.54 13.15
CA GLY A 12 1.31 18.96 13.04
C GLY A 12 1.12 20.34 12.41
N GLU A 13 1.97 21.30 12.77
CA GLU A 13 2.01 22.63 12.17
C GLU A 13 2.45 22.58 10.70
N GLY A 14 3.48 21.79 10.39
CA GLY A 14 3.96 21.58 9.03
C GLY A 14 2.88 20.98 8.13
N MET A 15 2.15 19.96 8.60
CA MET A 15 1.00 19.41 7.86
C MET A 15 -0.09 20.44 7.59
N ARG A 16 -0.38 21.34 8.54
CA ARG A 16 -1.32 22.45 8.31
C ARG A 16 -0.78 23.45 7.29
N ALA A 17 0.53 23.68 7.24
CA ALA A 17 1.16 24.50 6.21
C ALA A 17 1.07 23.87 4.82
N GLU A 18 1.30 22.56 4.70
CA GLU A 18 1.08 21.81 3.46
C GLU A 18 -0.37 21.93 2.96
N ALA A 19 -1.34 21.68 3.85
CA ALA A 19 -2.76 21.76 3.51
C ALA A 19 -3.18 23.18 3.07
N ALA A 20 -2.46 24.20 3.52
CA ALA A 20 -2.66 25.60 3.14
C ALA A 20 -1.85 26.02 1.91
N GLY A 21 -1.13 25.11 1.24
CA GLY A 21 -0.33 25.43 0.05
C GLY A 21 0.94 26.23 0.34
N ARG A 22 1.53 26.06 1.54
CA ARG A 22 2.76 26.76 1.98
C ARG A 22 3.93 25.78 2.13
N PRO A 23 4.51 25.27 1.03
CA PRO A 23 5.51 24.20 1.07
C PRO A 23 6.82 24.62 1.75
N GLU A 24 7.32 25.83 1.54
CA GLU A 24 8.56 26.30 2.17
C GLU A 24 8.45 26.40 3.69
N GLU A 25 7.28 26.81 4.19
CA GLU A 25 7.02 26.85 5.62
C GLU A 25 6.89 25.44 6.21
N ALA A 26 6.20 24.54 5.52
CA ALA A 26 6.11 23.14 5.92
C ALA A 26 7.51 22.51 6.01
N LYS A 27 8.34 22.70 4.98
CA LYS A 27 9.73 22.23 4.95
C LYS A 27 10.54 22.76 6.14
N ARG A 28 10.46 24.05 6.43
CA ARG A 28 11.12 24.67 7.58
C ARG A 28 10.67 24.02 8.90
N LEU A 29 9.37 23.86 9.11
CA LEU A 29 8.80 23.26 10.32
C LEU A 29 9.23 21.80 10.49
N PHE A 30 9.31 21.04 9.41
CA PHE A 30 9.77 19.64 9.46
C PHE A 30 11.27 19.51 9.76
N LEU A 31 12.10 20.43 9.23
CA LEU A 31 13.52 20.49 9.59
C LEU A 31 13.72 20.91 11.04
N GLU A 32 12.95 21.87 11.54
CA GLU A 32 12.95 22.23 12.97
C GLU A 32 12.51 21.04 13.85
N ALA A 33 11.56 20.23 13.39
CA ALA A 33 11.14 19.01 14.08
C ALA A 33 12.26 17.97 14.11
N TRP A 34 13.03 17.84 13.04
CA TRP A 34 14.20 16.96 12.97
C TRP A 34 15.31 17.41 13.92
N ASP A 35 15.63 18.70 13.94
CA ASP A 35 16.66 19.26 14.83
C ASP A 35 16.26 19.19 16.31
N ALA A 36 14.96 19.21 16.60
CA ALA A 36 14.41 19.11 17.96
C ALA A 36 14.22 17.68 18.48
N ALA A 37 14.40 16.66 17.64
CA ALA A 37 14.19 15.27 18.03
C ALA A 37 15.17 14.83 19.13
N GLY A 38 14.62 14.33 20.24
CA GLY A 38 15.37 13.86 21.41
C GLY A 38 15.63 12.36 21.43
N ASP A 39 14.89 11.57 20.65
CA ASP A 39 15.07 10.12 20.52
C ASP A 39 14.83 9.62 19.07
N ASP A 40 15.11 8.33 18.82
CA ASP A 40 14.94 7.75 17.49
C ASP A 40 13.48 7.66 17.04
N TYR A 41 12.51 7.63 17.96
CA TYR A 41 11.09 7.63 17.60
C TYR A 41 10.67 9.00 17.05
N GLU A 42 11.03 10.06 17.75
CA GLU A 42 10.84 11.44 17.30
C GLU A 42 11.58 11.70 15.98
N ALA A 43 12.83 11.26 15.87
CA ALA A 43 13.63 11.39 14.65
C ALA A 43 13.01 10.63 13.47
N CYS A 44 12.47 9.44 13.71
CA CYS A 44 11.71 8.68 12.71
C CYS A 44 10.51 9.48 12.20
N VAL A 45 9.69 10.03 13.11
CA VAL A 45 8.52 10.84 12.75
C VAL A 45 8.93 12.08 11.96
N ALA A 46 9.94 12.82 12.42
CA ALA A 46 10.40 14.02 11.73
C ALA A 46 10.97 13.70 10.33
N ALA A 47 11.82 12.68 10.21
CA ALA A 47 12.44 12.28 8.94
C ALA A 47 11.39 11.93 7.87
N HIS A 48 10.28 11.28 8.26
CA HIS A 48 9.16 11.00 7.35
C HIS A 48 8.62 12.28 6.71
N TYR A 49 8.41 13.33 7.50
CA TYR A 49 7.89 14.59 6.98
C TYR A 49 8.93 15.39 6.19
N VAL A 50 10.20 15.35 6.61
CA VAL A 50 11.29 15.97 5.84
C VAL A 50 11.39 15.35 4.45
N ALA A 51 11.26 14.02 4.32
CA ALA A 51 11.34 13.32 3.03
C ALA A 51 10.33 13.85 1.99
N ARG A 52 9.16 14.35 2.42
CA ARG A 52 8.08 14.84 1.55
C ARG A 52 8.39 16.18 0.86
N HIS A 53 9.41 16.90 1.33
CA HIS A 53 9.77 18.27 0.87
C HIS A 53 11.16 18.36 0.26
N GLN A 54 11.68 17.24 -0.21
CA GLN A 54 12.97 17.20 -0.89
C GLN A 54 12.82 17.53 -2.37
N GLY A 55 13.83 18.19 -2.94
CA GLY A 55 13.79 18.68 -4.32
C GLY A 55 14.21 17.66 -5.38
N THR A 56 14.81 16.54 -4.96
CA THR A 56 15.32 15.49 -5.86
C THR A 56 14.91 14.10 -5.35
N PRO A 57 14.68 13.13 -6.25
CA PRO A 57 14.40 11.74 -5.86
C PRO A 57 15.50 11.12 -4.97
N GLU A 58 16.76 11.50 -5.15
CA GLU A 58 17.89 11.05 -4.33
C GLU A 58 17.77 11.53 -2.89
N ASP A 59 17.40 12.79 -2.67
CA ASP A 59 17.19 13.33 -1.33
C ASP A 59 15.92 12.74 -0.69
N VAL A 60 14.85 12.52 -1.47
CA VAL A 60 13.65 11.78 -1.01
C VAL A 60 14.04 10.39 -0.54
N LEU A 61 14.81 9.63 -1.34
CA LEU A 61 15.29 8.31 -0.97
C LEU A 61 16.14 8.35 0.29
N ARG A 62 17.13 9.25 0.35
CA ARG A 62 18.02 9.39 1.52
C ARG A 62 17.22 9.58 2.81
N TRP A 63 16.26 10.50 2.81
CA TRP A 63 15.46 10.77 4.00
C TRP A 63 14.49 9.63 4.36
N ASN A 64 13.95 8.90 3.37
CA ASN A 64 13.15 7.71 3.66
C ASN A 64 14.00 6.56 4.23
N VAL A 65 15.25 6.40 3.78
CA VAL A 65 16.20 5.45 4.37
C VAL A 65 16.53 5.86 5.81
N VAL A 66 16.84 7.13 6.06
CA VAL A 66 17.03 7.64 7.43
C VAL A 66 15.82 7.35 8.30
N CYS A 67 14.60 7.54 7.78
CA CYS A 67 13.38 7.25 8.52
C CYS A 67 13.27 5.76 8.89
N LEU A 68 13.58 4.85 7.96
CA LEU A 68 13.62 3.40 8.23
C LEU A 68 14.69 3.04 9.26
N ASP A 69 15.91 3.57 9.13
CA ASP A 69 17.00 3.32 10.08
C ASP A 69 16.63 3.75 11.51
N ARG A 70 15.91 4.87 11.65
CA ARG A 70 15.41 5.35 12.95
C ARG A 70 14.30 4.47 13.49
N ALA A 71 13.38 3.99 12.65
CA ALA A 71 12.38 3.02 13.06
C ALA A 71 13.03 1.71 13.55
N ASP A 72 14.04 1.20 12.84
CA ASP A 72 14.78 0.00 13.24
C ASP A 72 15.52 0.20 14.57
N ALA A 73 16.08 1.39 14.81
CA ALA A 73 16.74 1.73 16.09
C ALA A 73 15.77 1.78 17.28
N VAL A 74 14.51 2.19 17.05
CA VAL A 74 13.45 2.09 18.08
C VAL A 74 13.09 0.63 18.35
N GLY A 75 12.86 -0.15 17.30
CA GLY A 75 12.73 -1.61 17.37
C GLY A 75 11.55 -2.17 18.18
N ASP A 76 10.59 -1.33 18.59
CA ASP A 76 9.45 -1.72 19.45
C ASP A 76 8.08 -1.51 18.78
N GLU A 77 7.01 -1.82 19.51
CA GLU A 77 5.61 -1.74 19.05
C GLU A 77 5.21 -0.34 18.53
N ARG A 78 5.87 0.74 18.97
CA ARG A 78 5.53 2.11 18.58
C ARG A 78 5.74 2.38 17.09
N VAL A 79 6.67 1.67 16.46
CA VAL A 79 7.05 1.87 15.05
C VAL A 79 6.56 0.75 14.13
N ARG A 80 5.99 -0.33 14.69
CA ARG A 80 5.54 -1.49 13.89
C ARG A 80 4.59 -1.10 12.76
N GLY A 81 3.60 -0.26 13.06
CA GLY A 81 2.64 0.22 12.08
C GLY A 81 3.23 1.15 11.01
N PHE A 82 4.48 1.62 11.15
CA PHE A 82 5.13 2.50 10.17
C PHE A 82 5.77 1.71 9.02
N TYR A 83 6.35 0.54 9.30
CA TYR A 83 7.15 -0.23 8.33
C TYR A 83 6.52 -0.37 6.94
N PRO A 84 5.23 -0.72 6.80
CA PRO A 84 4.61 -0.84 5.47
C PRO A 84 4.71 0.46 4.65
N SER A 85 4.46 1.60 5.28
CA SER A 85 4.54 2.91 4.64
C SER A 85 5.98 3.37 4.40
N LEU A 86 6.92 3.04 5.30
CA LEU A 86 8.34 3.37 5.14
C LEU A 86 8.92 2.63 3.93
N HIS A 87 8.72 1.32 3.85
CA HIS A 87 9.14 0.54 2.70
C HIS A 87 8.43 1.00 1.41
N LEU A 88 7.14 1.31 1.46
CA LEU A 88 6.40 1.83 0.31
C LEU A 88 7.00 3.14 -0.24
N ASN A 89 7.40 4.06 0.63
CA ASN A 89 7.99 5.34 0.22
C ASN A 89 9.39 5.14 -0.38
N ILE A 90 10.21 4.24 0.20
CA ILE A 90 11.50 3.87 -0.40
C ILE A 90 11.29 3.24 -1.78
N ALA A 91 10.34 2.31 -1.91
CA ALA A 91 10.04 1.66 -3.19
C ALA A 91 9.66 2.68 -4.27
N ARG A 92 8.83 3.67 -3.91
CA ARG A 92 8.46 4.77 -4.82
C ARG A 92 9.68 5.59 -5.23
N ALA A 93 10.53 6.00 -4.28
CA ALA A 93 11.73 6.76 -4.59
C ALA A 93 12.70 5.98 -5.49
N GLN A 94 12.85 4.67 -5.28
CA GLN A 94 13.66 3.79 -6.13
C GLN A 94 13.10 3.69 -7.56
N ARG A 95 11.78 3.63 -7.72
CA ARG A 95 11.15 3.69 -9.05
C ARG A 95 11.41 5.02 -9.75
N ASP A 96 11.32 6.13 -9.03
CA ASP A 96 11.58 7.47 -9.58
C ASP A 96 13.04 7.61 -10.03
N LEU A 97 13.96 6.88 -9.39
CA LEU A 97 15.37 6.76 -9.76
C LEU A 97 15.65 5.72 -10.86
N GLY A 98 14.63 4.99 -11.32
CA GLY A 98 14.77 3.98 -12.37
C GLY A 98 15.31 2.62 -11.91
N ASP A 99 15.21 2.30 -10.62
CA ASP A 99 15.59 0.99 -10.06
C ASP A 99 14.35 0.15 -9.64
N PRO A 100 13.69 -0.52 -10.60
CA PRO A 100 12.50 -1.32 -10.32
C PRO A 100 12.81 -2.59 -9.52
N ASP A 101 14.04 -3.09 -9.55
CA ASP A 101 14.45 -4.27 -8.79
C ASP A 101 14.56 -3.93 -7.31
N GLU A 102 15.16 -2.79 -6.98
CA GLU A 102 15.18 -2.28 -5.60
C GLU A 102 13.80 -1.94 -5.10
N ALA A 103 13.00 -1.29 -5.95
CA ALA A 103 11.62 -1.01 -5.61
C ALA A 103 10.84 -2.28 -5.26
N ARG A 104 11.02 -3.37 -6.04
CA ARG A 104 10.40 -4.66 -5.77
C ARG A 104 10.81 -5.22 -4.41
N ARG A 105 12.09 -5.14 -4.03
CA ARG A 105 12.57 -5.58 -2.71
C ARG A 105 11.82 -4.88 -1.59
N HIS A 106 11.65 -3.57 -1.70
CA HIS A 106 10.91 -2.79 -0.71
C HIS A 106 9.40 -3.05 -0.74
N TYR A 107 8.78 -3.25 -1.91
CA TYR A 107 7.37 -3.66 -1.96
C TYR A 107 7.13 -5.03 -1.29
N LEU A 108 8.05 -5.99 -1.44
CA LEU A 108 7.96 -7.28 -0.75
C LEU A 108 8.09 -7.10 0.77
N ALA A 109 9.06 -6.31 1.23
CA ALA A 109 9.21 -6.00 2.65
C ALA A 109 7.96 -5.28 3.23
N ALA A 110 7.33 -4.40 2.46
CA ALA A 110 6.05 -3.79 2.84
C ALA A 110 4.92 -4.84 2.93
N ALA A 111 4.86 -5.77 1.96
CA ALA A 111 3.87 -6.84 1.91
C ALA A 111 3.92 -7.76 3.15
N ASP A 112 5.12 -8.06 3.64
CA ASP A 112 5.32 -8.88 4.83
C ASP A 112 4.85 -8.20 6.12
N ARG A 113 4.71 -6.88 6.10
CA ARG A 113 4.36 -6.06 7.28
C ARG A 113 2.96 -5.45 7.20
N VAL A 114 2.17 -5.65 6.14
CA VAL A 114 0.86 -4.95 6.00
C VAL A 114 -0.11 -5.25 7.13
N ALA A 115 0.03 -6.42 7.78
CA ALA A 115 -0.78 -6.82 8.92
C ALA A 115 -0.47 -6.01 10.20
N ASP A 116 0.67 -5.32 10.26
CA ASP A 116 0.99 -4.40 11.36
C ASP A 116 0.21 -3.08 11.27
N VAL A 117 -0.43 -2.77 10.14
CA VAL A 117 -1.31 -1.60 10.00
C VAL A 117 -2.71 -1.96 10.49
N PRO A 118 -3.34 -1.15 11.37
CA PRO A 118 -4.72 -1.35 11.76
C PRO A 118 -5.65 -1.42 10.56
N ALA A 119 -6.62 -2.35 10.61
CA ALA A 119 -7.64 -2.47 9.58
C ALA A 119 -8.44 -1.17 9.42
N GLY A 120 -8.81 -0.86 8.18
CA GLY A 120 -9.57 0.32 7.81
C GLY A 120 -9.01 1.00 6.56
N PRO A 121 -9.62 2.12 6.13
CA PRO A 121 -9.32 2.73 4.83
C PRO A 121 -7.84 3.08 4.61
N TYR A 122 -7.12 3.45 5.67
CA TYR A 122 -5.69 3.71 5.60
C TYR A 122 -4.88 2.43 5.32
N GLY A 123 -5.13 1.36 6.07
CA GLY A 123 -4.49 0.06 5.86
C GLY A 123 -4.81 -0.53 4.48
N ASP A 124 -6.06 -0.40 4.04
CA ASP A 124 -6.49 -0.83 2.70
C ASP A 124 -5.73 -0.06 1.61
N GLY A 125 -5.57 1.26 1.76
CA GLY A 125 -4.81 2.09 0.83
C GLY A 125 -3.34 1.69 0.72
N ILE A 126 -2.68 1.44 1.87
CA ILE A 126 -1.29 0.94 1.88
C ILE A 126 -1.22 -0.41 1.17
N ARG A 127 -2.14 -1.32 1.49
CA ARG A 127 -2.19 -2.65 0.88
C ARG A 127 -2.38 -2.60 -0.63
N PHE A 128 -3.27 -1.74 -1.13
CA PHE A 128 -3.48 -1.55 -2.57
C PHE A 128 -2.23 -1.01 -3.26
N ALA A 129 -1.56 -0.02 -2.66
CA ALA A 129 -0.34 0.55 -3.20
C ALA A 129 0.81 -0.46 -3.24
N VAL A 130 0.93 -1.33 -2.24
CA VAL A 130 1.92 -2.41 -2.22
C VAL A 130 1.64 -3.44 -3.32
N ALA A 131 0.39 -3.90 -3.44
CA ALA A 131 -0.01 -4.87 -4.47
C ALA A 131 0.16 -4.33 -5.90
N GLU A 132 -0.19 -3.06 -6.13
CA GLU A 132 0.08 -2.35 -7.39
C GLU A 132 1.59 -2.27 -7.67
N GLY A 133 2.38 -1.90 -6.67
CA GLY A 133 3.84 -1.84 -6.75
C GLY A 133 4.45 -3.17 -7.17
N LEU A 134 4.07 -4.26 -6.51
CA LEU A 134 4.51 -5.62 -6.86
C LEU A 134 4.14 -5.99 -8.29
N ARG A 135 2.89 -5.76 -8.71
CA ARG A 135 2.44 -6.03 -10.10
C ARG A 135 3.29 -5.27 -11.12
N SER A 136 3.52 -3.98 -10.88
CA SER A 136 4.29 -3.12 -11.78
C SER A 136 5.80 -3.45 -11.84
N THR A 137 6.31 -4.17 -10.84
CA THR A 137 7.74 -4.51 -10.72
C THR A 137 8.05 -5.99 -10.99
N GLY A 138 7.09 -6.74 -11.54
CA GLY A 138 7.34 -8.10 -12.06
C GLY A 138 6.50 -9.22 -11.41
N ARG A 139 5.57 -8.90 -10.52
CA ARG A 139 4.59 -9.86 -9.95
C ARG A 139 3.23 -9.74 -10.61
N SER A 140 3.20 -9.81 -11.94
CA SER A 140 1.94 -9.77 -12.72
C SER A 140 1.00 -10.93 -12.39
N ASP A 141 1.53 -12.03 -11.85
CA ASP A 141 0.76 -13.17 -11.34
C ASP A 141 -0.23 -12.81 -10.22
N LEU A 142 -0.02 -11.67 -9.54
CA LEU A 142 -0.92 -11.17 -8.50
C LEU A 142 -2.22 -10.57 -9.03
N ALA A 143 -2.33 -10.28 -10.33
CA ALA A 143 -3.57 -9.74 -10.89
C ALA A 143 -4.72 -10.76 -10.89
N GLY A 144 -4.39 -12.05 -10.83
CA GLY A 144 -5.37 -13.14 -10.90
C GLY A 144 -5.72 -13.54 -12.34
N PRO A 145 -6.87 -14.18 -12.56
CA PRO A 145 -7.30 -14.63 -13.89
C PRO A 145 -7.43 -13.46 -14.88
N ALA A 146 -6.98 -13.65 -16.13
CA ALA A 146 -7.11 -12.63 -17.17
C ALA A 146 -8.58 -12.27 -17.46
N ASP A 147 -9.49 -13.25 -17.38
CA ASP A 147 -10.93 -13.04 -17.54
C ASP A 147 -11.51 -12.10 -16.47
N LEU A 148 -10.91 -12.07 -15.28
CA LEU A 148 -11.32 -11.13 -14.23
C LEU A 148 -10.92 -9.69 -14.56
N GLU A 149 -9.76 -9.47 -15.16
CA GLU A 149 -9.36 -8.12 -15.63
C GLU A 149 -10.30 -7.61 -16.73
N VAL A 150 -10.65 -8.48 -17.69
CA VAL A 150 -11.63 -8.17 -18.75
C VAL A 150 -12.98 -7.81 -18.14
N LEU A 151 -13.44 -8.59 -17.15
CA LEU A 151 -14.68 -8.30 -16.45
C LEU A 151 -14.61 -6.95 -15.74
N VAL A 152 -13.57 -6.68 -14.94
CA VAL A 152 -13.41 -5.41 -14.22
C VAL A 152 -13.47 -4.22 -15.19
N ALA A 153 -12.82 -4.31 -16.35
CA ALA A 153 -12.89 -3.26 -17.37
C ALA A 153 -14.33 -3.01 -17.87
N LYS A 154 -15.10 -4.08 -18.14
CA LYS A 154 -16.52 -3.98 -18.54
C LYS A 154 -17.40 -3.38 -17.43
N LEU A 155 -17.20 -3.82 -16.18
CA LEU A 155 -17.92 -3.31 -15.02
C LEU A 155 -17.66 -1.80 -14.82
N CYS A 156 -16.42 -1.35 -14.99
CA CYS A 156 -16.05 0.06 -14.96
C CYS A 156 -16.74 0.85 -16.09
N ALA A 157 -16.71 0.34 -17.32
CA ALA A 157 -17.30 1.01 -18.48
C ALA A 157 -18.81 1.28 -18.33
N ARG A 158 -19.52 0.43 -17.58
CA ARG A 158 -20.96 0.57 -17.34
C ARG A 158 -21.33 1.13 -15.95
N ALA A 159 -20.34 1.47 -15.13
CA ALA A 159 -20.53 1.91 -13.75
C ALA A 159 -21.33 0.92 -12.87
N ASP A 160 -21.01 -0.38 -12.93
CA ASP A 160 -21.63 -1.37 -12.04
C ASP A 160 -21.02 -1.32 -10.64
N LEU A 161 -21.44 -0.31 -9.88
CA LEU A 161 -20.87 0.01 -8.57
C LEU A 161 -21.01 -1.14 -7.56
N LYS A 162 -22.04 -1.98 -7.70
CA LYS A 162 -22.27 -3.11 -6.78
C LYS A 162 -21.26 -4.22 -7.01
N ALA A 163 -21.11 -4.67 -8.27
CA ALA A 163 -20.13 -5.70 -8.59
C ALA A 163 -18.69 -5.22 -8.34
N LEU A 164 -18.40 -3.95 -8.71
CA LEU A 164 -17.10 -3.32 -8.44
C LEU A 164 -16.82 -3.22 -6.94
N GLY A 165 -17.81 -2.78 -6.13
CA GLY A 165 -17.66 -2.65 -4.68
C GLY A 165 -17.39 -3.99 -3.97
N LEU A 166 -17.87 -5.10 -4.53
CA LEU A 166 -17.60 -6.44 -4.03
C LEU A 166 -16.24 -6.98 -4.47
N LEU A 167 -15.86 -6.77 -5.74
CA LEU A 167 -14.65 -7.35 -6.33
C LEU A 167 -13.37 -6.57 -6.03
N LEU A 168 -13.42 -5.24 -6.16
CA LEU A 168 -12.22 -4.40 -6.19
C LEU A 168 -11.37 -4.48 -4.92
N PRO A 169 -11.92 -4.50 -3.69
CA PRO A 169 -11.07 -4.57 -2.50
C PRO A 169 -10.16 -5.81 -2.49
N ALA A 170 -10.69 -6.98 -2.84
CA ALA A 170 -9.90 -8.21 -2.90
C ALA A 170 -8.96 -8.24 -4.11
N HIS A 171 -9.38 -7.71 -5.26
CA HIS A 171 -8.56 -7.67 -6.48
C HIS A 171 -7.39 -6.69 -6.36
N LEU A 172 -7.65 -5.46 -5.91
CA LEU A 172 -6.64 -4.41 -5.76
C LEU A 172 -5.65 -4.73 -4.63
N GLY A 173 -6.10 -5.40 -3.58
CA GLY A 173 -5.29 -5.77 -2.42
C GLY A 173 -4.68 -7.17 -2.47
N ASN A 174 -4.65 -7.84 -3.62
CA ASN A 174 -4.10 -9.19 -3.69
C ASN A 174 -2.56 -9.19 -3.56
N LEU A 175 -2.03 -9.76 -2.48
CA LEU A 175 -0.58 -9.96 -2.29
C LEU A 175 -0.14 -11.38 -2.62
N GLY A 176 -1.07 -12.24 -3.06
CA GLY A 176 -0.79 -13.58 -3.55
C GLY A 176 -0.69 -14.65 -2.46
N THR A 177 -1.05 -14.33 -1.22
CA THR A 177 -1.14 -15.32 -0.13
C THR A 177 -2.35 -16.23 -0.33
N ALA A 178 -2.38 -17.39 0.32
CA ALA A 178 -3.54 -18.30 0.26
C ALA A 178 -4.83 -17.62 0.76
N GLU A 179 -4.71 -16.76 1.78
CA GLU A 179 -5.82 -15.96 2.29
C GLU A 179 -6.33 -14.96 1.24
N ASP A 180 -5.43 -14.32 0.50
CA ASP A 180 -5.81 -13.34 -0.52
C ASP A 180 -6.52 -13.98 -1.70
N TRP A 181 -6.05 -15.14 -2.15
CA TRP A 181 -6.75 -15.92 -3.17
C TRP A 181 -8.14 -16.36 -2.69
N THR A 182 -8.26 -16.72 -1.41
CA THR A 182 -9.55 -17.08 -0.82
C THR A 182 -10.51 -15.89 -0.75
N ARG A 183 -10.02 -14.70 -0.38
CA ARG A 183 -10.81 -13.45 -0.38
C ARG A 183 -11.28 -13.09 -1.79
N LEU A 184 -10.38 -13.17 -2.77
CA LEU A 184 -10.70 -12.88 -4.17
C LEU A 184 -11.73 -13.88 -4.75
N LEU A 185 -11.56 -15.17 -4.47
CA LEU A 185 -12.52 -16.21 -4.84
C LEU A 185 -13.90 -15.94 -4.22
N THR A 186 -13.94 -15.61 -2.93
CA THR A 186 -15.19 -15.34 -2.21
C THR A 186 -15.93 -14.15 -2.84
N ALA A 187 -15.23 -13.05 -3.11
CA ALA A 187 -15.80 -11.89 -3.78
C ALA A 187 -16.34 -12.23 -5.19
N ALA A 188 -15.57 -12.99 -5.97
CA ALA A 188 -15.97 -13.44 -7.31
C ALA A 188 -17.21 -14.34 -7.26
N GLN A 189 -17.28 -15.26 -6.30
CA GLN A 189 -18.45 -16.13 -6.09
C GLN A 189 -19.69 -15.34 -5.67
N MET A 190 -19.55 -14.31 -4.83
CA MET A 190 -20.68 -13.45 -4.44
C MET A 190 -21.29 -12.72 -5.64
N VAL A 191 -20.44 -12.14 -6.51
CA VAL A 191 -20.92 -11.50 -7.75
C VAL A 191 -21.48 -12.53 -8.73
N HIS A 192 -20.85 -13.70 -8.84
CA HIS A 192 -21.33 -14.76 -9.73
C HIS A 192 -22.71 -15.28 -9.29
N ALA A 193 -22.91 -15.45 -7.98
CA ALA A 193 -24.15 -15.95 -7.41
C ALA A 193 -25.33 -14.98 -7.55
N SER A 194 -25.08 -13.67 -7.72
CA SER A 194 -26.16 -12.70 -7.91
C SER A 194 -26.86 -12.81 -9.26
N ARG A 195 -26.23 -13.49 -10.24
CA ARG A 195 -26.77 -13.68 -11.61
C ARG A 195 -27.27 -12.38 -12.25
N SER A 196 -26.59 -11.27 -11.94
CA SER A 196 -27.00 -9.93 -12.38
C SER A 196 -26.16 -9.37 -13.53
N LEU A 197 -25.15 -10.12 -13.98
CA LEU A 197 -24.31 -9.74 -15.11
C LEU A 197 -24.95 -10.22 -16.43
N PRO A 198 -24.67 -9.56 -17.56
CA PRO A 198 -24.93 -10.11 -18.90
C PRO A 198 -24.30 -11.49 -19.07
N ASP A 199 -24.90 -12.33 -19.91
CA ASP A 199 -24.48 -13.73 -20.07
C ASP A 199 -22.99 -13.89 -20.42
N ASP A 200 -22.44 -13.04 -21.31
CA ASP A 200 -21.02 -13.08 -21.68
C ASP A 200 -20.09 -12.78 -20.49
N GLU A 201 -20.50 -11.86 -19.63
CA GLU A 201 -19.78 -11.50 -18.40
C GLU A 201 -19.97 -12.50 -17.27
N GLN A 202 -21.15 -13.11 -17.19
CA GLN A 202 -21.43 -14.20 -16.27
C GLN A 202 -20.54 -15.41 -16.59
N ASP A 203 -20.35 -15.71 -17.87
CA ASP A 203 -19.46 -16.77 -18.34
C ASP A 203 -17.97 -16.45 -18.08
N LEU A 204 -17.55 -15.20 -18.31
CA LEU A 204 -16.21 -14.70 -17.95
C LEU A 204 -15.94 -14.92 -16.45
N LEU A 205 -16.88 -14.47 -15.60
CA LEU A 205 -16.75 -14.63 -14.16
C LEU A 205 -16.76 -16.10 -13.74
N GLY A 206 -17.55 -16.95 -14.38
CA GLY A 206 -17.58 -18.39 -14.13
C GLY A 206 -16.24 -19.06 -14.38
N ARG A 207 -15.55 -18.71 -15.49
CA ARG A 207 -14.19 -19.22 -15.77
C ARG A 207 -13.17 -18.71 -14.76
N ALA A 208 -13.21 -17.41 -14.43
CA ALA A 208 -12.34 -16.83 -13.40
C ALA A 208 -12.53 -17.50 -12.03
N VAL A 209 -13.77 -17.80 -11.62
CA VAL A 209 -14.07 -18.55 -10.39
C VAL A 209 -13.45 -19.96 -10.43
N GLY A 210 -13.53 -20.65 -11.56
CA GLY A 210 -12.89 -21.96 -11.75
C GLY A 210 -11.37 -21.91 -11.56
N GLU A 211 -10.70 -20.95 -12.19
CA GLU A 211 -9.25 -20.74 -12.04
C GLU A 211 -8.85 -20.37 -10.61
N LEU A 212 -9.58 -19.45 -9.97
CA LEU A 212 -9.35 -19.07 -8.58
C LEU A 212 -9.54 -20.25 -7.62
N THR A 213 -10.53 -21.09 -7.87
CA THR A 213 -10.76 -22.32 -7.09
C THR A 213 -9.55 -23.24 -7.18
N ALA A 214 -9.02 -23.49 -8.38
CA ALA A 214 -7.82 -24.28 -8.57
C ALA A 214 -6.59 -23.67 -7.86
N LYS A 215 -6.44 -22.34 -7.92
CA LYS A 215 -5.38 -21.59 -7.25
C LYS A 215 -5.44 -21.73 -5.72
N VAL A 216 -6.63 -21.60 -5.12
CA VAL A 216 -6.84 -21.77 -3.67
C VAL A 216 -6.53 -23.19 -3.22
N VAL A 217 -6.99 -24.20 -3.98
CA VAL A 217 -6.68 -25.62 -3.69
C VAL A 217 -5.18 -25.88 -3.75
N ALA A 218 -4.49 -25.39 -4.79
CA ALA A 218 -3.04 -25.53 -4.91
C ALA A 218 -2.27 -24.83 -3.77
N SER A 219 -2.79 -23.71 -3.26
CA SER A 219 -2.15 -22.93 -2.19
C SER A 219 -2.36 -23.52 -0.79
N THR A 220 -3.38 -24.37 -0.60
CA THR A 220 -3.71 -25.00 0.69
C THR A 220 -3.25 -26.46 0.78
N GLY A 221 -3.08 -27.15 -0.35
CA GLY A 221 -2.64 -28.56 -0.41
C GLY A 221 -1.12 -28.78 -0.36
N GLY A 222 -0.31 -27.73 -0.20
CA GLY A 222 1.16 -27.80 -0.15
C GLY A 222 1.77 -27.77 1.25
N ALA A 223 0.97 -28.02 2.30
CA ALA A 223 1.42 -28.07 3.69
C ALA A 223 1.87 -29.48 4.12
#